data_AF-A0A2N4XI49-F1
#
_entry.id   AF-A0A2N4XI49-F1
#
_cell.length_a   1.000
_cell.length_b   1.000
_cell.length_c   1.000
_cell.angle_alpha   90.00
_cell.angle_beta   90.00
_cell.angle_gamma   90.00
#
_symmetry.space_group_name_H-M   'P 1'
#
loop_
_entity.id
_entity.type
_entity.pdbx_description
1 polymer ?
#
loop_
_entity_poly.entity_id
_entity_poly.type
_entity_poly.pdbx_seq_one_letter_code
_entity_poly.pdbx_strand_id
1 'polypeptide(L)'
;MEAFLQSRFGVDAFFLSYPGASLLQAEDFDSVINYLITEESIRTIYLVNDADCRFIKSVIEKKGMNGLPHEQALEELYIEHYFSCFKDRPSAEQQFKLAELNVNEQVARVISYLGFTHGSQATSIEVKGLVANKKARTLKEIEKDKSARSALNFTCFSLKV
;
A
#
# COMPACT_ATOMS: atom_id res chain seq x y z
N MET A 1 -5.87 -2.90 14.45
CA MET A 1 -4.67 -3.22 13.67
C MET A 1 -3.45 -2.67 14.38
N GLU A 2 -3.50 -1.38 14.74
CA GLU A 2 -2.49 -0.65 15.51
C GLU A 2 -1.84 -1.42 16.67
N ALA A 3 -2.59 -1.84 17.70
CA ALA A 3 -2.01 -2.59 18.83
C ALA A 3 -1.25 -3.87 18.42
N PHE A 4 -1.69 -4.54 17.34
CA PHE A 4 -0.97 -5.70 16.80
C PHE A 4 0.36 -5.29 16.16
N LEU A 5 0.37 -4.21 15.38
CA LEU A 5 1.59 -3.68 14.76
C LEU A 5 2.53 -3.06 15.80
N GLN A 6 2.02 -2.36 16.80
CA GLN A 6 2.81 -1.79 17.90
C GLN A 6 3.56 -2.87 18.67
N SER A 7 2.93 -4.05 18.88
CA SER A 7 3.61 -5.20 19.48
C SER A 7 4.77 -5.78 18.64
N ARG A 8 4.84 -5.43 17.34
CA ARG A 8 5.87 -5.87 16.40
C ARG A 8 6.96 -4.82 16.15
N PHE A 9 6.58 -3.55 16.08
CA PHE A 9 7.47 -2.45 15.70
C PHE A 9 7.90 -1.54 16.87
N GLY A 10 7.33 -1.74 18.06
CA GLY A 10 7.66 -0.97 19.25
C GLY A 10 6.74 0.23 19.48
N VAL A 11 6.99 0.93 20.58
CA VAL A 11 6.16 2.06 21.04
C VAL A 11 6.49 3.37 20.32
N ASP A 12 7.65 3.46 19.68
CA ASP A 12 8.14 4.66 18.96
C ASP A 12 7.67 4.70 17.50
N ALA A 13 6.76 3.81 17.10
CA ALA A 13 6.20 3.76 15.76
C ALA A 13 5.01 4.73 15.63
N PHE A 14 5.01 5.54 14.57
CA PHE A 14 3.87 6.36 14.18
C PHE A 14 2.88 5.53 13.34
N PHE A 15 1.58 5.71 13.58
CA PHE A 15 0.53 4.99 12.88
C PHE A 15 -0.42 5.95 12.15
N LEU A 16 -0.52 5.77 10.83
CA LEU A 16 -1.50 6.44 9.98
C LEU A 16 -2.45 5.40 9.41
N SER A 17 -3.75 5.61 9.60
CA SER A 17 -4.78 4.64 9.19
C SER A 17 -5.74 5.27 8.19
N TYR A 18 -5.81 4.68 7.01
CA TYR A 18 -6.70 5.10 5.93
C TYR A 18 -7.63 3.96 5.50
N PRO A 19 -8.89 4.26 5.12
CA PRO A 19 -9.79 3.26 4.56
C PRO A 19 -9.17 2.53 3.37
N GLY A 20 -9.29 1.19 3.36
CA GLY A 20 -8.73 0.34 2.30
C GLY A 20 -7.20 0.40 2.16
N ALA A 21 -6.47 1.04 3.08
CA ALA A 21 -5.06 1.38 2.94
C ALA A 21 -4.76 2.22 1.68
N SER A 22 -5.70 3.05 1.22
CA SER A 22 -5.54 3.95 0.07
C SER A 22 -5.03 5.32 0.53
N LEU A 23 -3.74 5.60 0.32
CA LEU A 23 -3.03 6.73 0.95
C LEU A 23 -3.18 8.04 0.17
N LEU A 24 -3.03 8.00 -1.15
CA LEU A 24 -3.01 9.21 -1.99
C LEU A 24 -4.39 9.84 -2.21
N GLN A 25 -5.44 9.25 -1.66
CA GLN A 25 -6.78 9.84 -1.64
C GLN A 25 -7.07 10.60 -0.35
N ALA A 26 -6.16 10.57 0.62
CA ALA A 26 -6.32 11.28 1.88
C ALA A 26 -5.79 12.71 1.77
N GLU A 27 -6.66 13.67 2.09
CA GLU A 27 -6.37 15.11 1.98
C GLU A 27 -5.18 15.55 2.84
N ASP A 28 -4.88 14.83 3.93
CA ASP A 28 -3.83 15.17 4.89
C ASP A 28 -2.50 14.45 4.66
N PHE A 29 -2.47 13.43 3.79
CA PHE A 29 -1.32 12.53 3.64
C PHE A 29 -0.01 13.30 3.41
N ASP A 30 -0.02 14.25 2.49
CA ASP A 30 1.15 15.05 2.12
C ASP A 30 1.69 15.84 3.32
N SER A 31 0.81 16.51 4.06
CA SER A 31 1.23 17.32 5.22
C SER A 31 1.81 16.45 6.34
N VAL A 32 1.17 15.31 6.62
CA VAL A 32 1.57 14.42 7.71
C VAL A 32 2.86 13.70 7.36
N ILE A 33 3.00 13.19 6.14
CA ILE A 33 4.19 12.45 5.73
C ILE A 33 5.42 13.38 5.70
N ASN A 34 5.25 14.62 5.23
CA ASN A 34 6.33 15.61 5.25
C ASN A 34 6.78 15.91 6.68
N TYR A 35 5.85 16.18 7.60
CA TYR A 35 6.16 16.41 9.02
C TYR A 35 6.93 15.23 9.63
N LEU A 36 6.47 13.99 9.40
CA LEU A 36 7.15 12.81 9.95
C LEU A 36 8.58 12.65 9.40
N ILE A 37 8.79 12.97 8.12
CA ILE A 37 10.11 12.83 7.48
C ILE A 37 11.08 13.92 7.94
N THR A 38 10.61 15.17 8.05
CA THR A 38 11.46 16.33 8.34
C THR A 38 11.66 16.54 9.83
N GLU A 39 10.59 16.49 10.62
CA GLU A 39 10.62 16.81 12.05
C GLU A 39 10.89 15.56 12.89
N GLU A 40 10.16 14.47 12.64
CA GLU A 40 10.34 13.21 13.39
C GLU A 40 11.46 12.32 12.82
N SER A 41 12.11 12.77 11.73
CA SER A 41 13.24 12.09 11.11
C SER A 41 12.99 10.62 10.77
N ILE A 42 11.75 10.24 10.40
CA ILE A 42 11.48 8.86 10.02
C ILE A 42 12.30 8.46 8.77
N ARG A 43 12.78 7.23 8.76
CA ARG A 43 13.56 6.66 7.64
C ARG A 43 12.97 5.38 7.08
N THR A 44 11.92 4.85 7.68
CA THR A 44 11.23 3.66 7.20
C THR A 44 9.73 3.88 7.23
N ILE A 45 9.08 3.64 6.11
CA ILE A 45 7.62 3.71 5.96
C ILE A 45 7.14 2.30 5.62
N TYR A 46 6.24 1.78 6.46
CA TYR A 46 5.58 0.49 6.23
C TYR A 46 4.15 0.72 5.78
N LEU A 47 3.81 0.24 4.58
CA LEU A 47 2.45 0.22 4.07
C LEU A 47 1.85 -1.14 4.40
N VAL A 48 0.77 -1.13 5.19
CA VAL A 48 0.18 -2.34 5.74
C VAL A 48 -1.28 -2.45 5.31
N ASN A 49 -1.65 -3.59 4.76
CA ASN A 49 -3.05 -3.94 4.53
C ASN A 49 -3.40 -5.24 5.25
N ASP A 50 -4.58 -5.28 5.87
CA ASP A 50 -5.11 -6.50 6.49
C ASP A 50 -5.77 -7.35 5.42
N ALA A 51 -5.35 -8.60 5.25
CA ALA A 51 -6.03 -9.54 4.35
C ALA A 51 -7.50 -9.75 4.77
N ASP A 52 -7.79 -9.62 6.06
CA ASP A 52 -9.15 -9.73 6.61
C ASP A 52 -9.92 -8.39 6.60
N CYS A 53 -9.44 -7.36 5.89
CA CYS A 53 -10.12 -6.06 5.89
C CYS A 53 -11.51 -6.14 5.23
N ARG A 54 -12.45 -5.36 5.77
CA ARG A 54 -13.85 -5.37 5.30
C ARG A 54 -13.98 -4.92 3.85
N PHE A 55 -13.13 -4.01 3.39
CA PHE A 55 -13.16 -3.50 2.01
C PHE A 55 -12.79 -4.60 1.00
N ILE A 56 -11.68 -5.30 1.21
CA ILE A 56 -11.26 -6.45 0.39
C ILE A 56 -12.34 -7.52 0.38
N LYS A 57 -12.90 -7.83 1.55
CA LYS A 57 -13.97 -8.81 1.67
C LYS A 57 -15.20 -8.40 0.86
N SER A 58 -15.62 -7.13 0.93
CA SER A 58 -16.76 -6.62 0.16
C SER A 58 -16.53 -6.73 -1.34
N VAL A 59 -15.33 -6.37 -1.83
CA VAL A 59 -14.95 -6.49 -3.25
C VAL A 59 -15.06 -7.94 -3.72
N ILE A 60 -14.46 -8.89 -2.99
CA ILE A 60 -14.45 -10.32 -3.35
C ILE A 60 -15.85 -10.93 -3.28
N GLU A 61 -16.63 -10.59 -2.26
CA GLU A 61 -17.99 -11.11 -2.08
C GLU A 61 -19.03 -10.41 -2.97
N LYS A 62 -18.62 -9.38 -3.73
CA LYS A 62 -19.52 -8.51 -4.52
C LYS A 62 -20.67 -7.95 -3.68
N LYS A 63 -20.43 -7.75 -2.38
CA LYS A 63 -21.42 -7.14 -1.48
C LYS A 63 -21.31 -5.64 -1.64
N GLY A 64 -22.45 -5.02 -1.94
CA GLY A 64 -22.59 -3.62 -2.33
C GLY A 64 -21.56 -2.71 -1.67
N MET A 65 -20.77 -2.07 -2.51
CA MET A 65 -19.84 -1.03 -2.10
C MET A 65 -20.60 0.29 -2.09
N ASN A 66 -20.29 1.15 -1.13
CA ASN A 66 -21.01 2.42 -0.96
C ASN A 66 -20.55 3.49 -1.96
N GLY A 67 -19.77 3.11 -2.98
CA GLY A 67 -19.23 4.01 -4.00
C GLY A 67 -18.08 4.87 -3.48
N LEU A 68 -17.39 4.45 -2.42
CA LEU A 68 -16.27 5.22 -1.90
C LEU A 68 -15.07 5.13 -2.85
N PRO A 69 -14.30 6.21 -3.08
CA PRO A 69 -13.16 6.19 -4.01
C PRO A 69 -12.10 5.12 -3.72
N HIS A 70 -11.91 4.74 -2.46
CA HIS A 70 -10.98 3.66 -2.08
C HIS A 70 -11.54 2.26 -2.31
N GLU A 71 -12.87 2.11 -2.34
CA GLU A 71 -13.53 0.86 -2.72
C GLU A 71 -13.39 0.63 -4.23
N GLN A 72 -13.58 1.69 -5.03
CA GLN A 72 -13.41 1.65 -6.47
C GLN A 72 -12.00 1.24 -6.89
N ALA A 73 -10.97 1.82 -6.28
CA ALA A 73 -9.58 1.45 -6.56
C ALA A 73 -9.29 -0.04 -6.29
N LEU A 74 -9.84 -0.59 -5.18
CA LEU A 74 -9.69 -2.02 -4.87
C LEU A 74 -10.47 -2.92 -5.84
N GLU A 75 -11.64 -2.48 -6.29
CA GLU A 75 -12.44 -3.20 -7.29
C GLU A 75 -11.76 -3.22 -8.66
N GLU A 76 -11.26 -2.07 -9.13
CA GLU A 76 -10.51 -1.96 -10.37
C GLU A 76 -9.31 -2.91 -10.37
N LEU A 77 -8.55 -2.91 -9.27
CA LEU A 77 -7.41 -3.80 -9.09
C LEU A 77 -7.83 -5.29 -9.08
N TYR A 78 -8.97 -5.61 -8.46
CA TYR A 78 -9.51 -6.97 -8.47
C TYR A 78 -9.94 -7.42 -9.87
N ILE A 79 -10.61 -6.54 -10.62
CA ILE A 79 -11.08 -6.80 -11.99
C ILE A 79 -9.88 -6.99 -12.93
N GLU A 80 -8.91 -6.07 -12.89
CA GLU A 80 -7.70 -6.11 -13.73
C GLU A 80 -6.96 -7.44 -13.60
N HIS A 81 -6.84 -7.95 -12.37
CA HIS A 81 -6.12 -9.19 -12.08
C HIS A 81 -7.03 -10.43 -11.95
N TYR A 82 -8.32 -10.34 -12.31
CA TYR A 82 -9.28 -11.42 -12.09
C TYR A 82 -8.83 -12.75 -12.68
N PHE A 83 -8.52 -12.76 -13.98
CA PHE A 83 -8.16 -14.00 -14.68
C PHE A 83 -6.77 -14.52 -14.32
N SER A 84 -5.83 -13.65 -13.95
CA SER A 84 -4.44 -14.02 -13.66
C SER A 84 -4.23 -14.46 -12.21
N CYS A 85 -4.95 -13.84 -11.27
CA CYS A 85 -4.68 -13.96 -9.84
C CYS A 85 -5.84 -14.53 -9.03
N PHE A 86 -7.10 -14.35 -9.46
CA PHE A 86 -8.26 -14.62 -8.60
C PHE A 86 -9.16 -15.75 -9.06
N LYS A 87 -9.25 -15.98 -10.38
CA LYS A 87 -10.11 -17.01 -10.97
C LYS A 87 -9.82 -18.38 -10.34
N ASP A 88 -10.89 -19.06 -9.96
CA ASP A 88 -10.90 -20.40 -9.36
C ASP A 88 -10.13 -20.53 -8.03
N ARG A 89 -9.75 -19.41 -7.40
CA ARG A 89 -9.07 -19.43 -6.09
C ARG A 89 -10.04 -19.37 -4.90
N PRO A 90 -9.72 -20.00 -3.76
CA PRO A 90 -10.47 -19.82 -2.52
C PRO A 90 -10.51 -18.37 -2.05
N SER A 91 -11.62 -17.96 -1.40
CA SER A 91 -11.81 -16.57 -0.93
C SER A 91 -10.66 -16.07 -0.04
N ALA A 92 -10.13 -16.91 0.86
CA ALA A 92 -9.01 -16.54 1.72
C ALA A 92 -7.73 -16.23 0.93
N GLU A 93 -7.47 -16.97 -0.15
CA GLU A 93 -6.34 -16.70 -1.04
C GLU A 93 -6.55 -15.43 -1.85
N GLN A 94 -7.77 -15.20 -2.34
CA GLN A 94 -8.12 -13.96 -3.03
C GLN A 94 -7.96 -12.75 -2.12
N GLN A 95 -8.38 -12.85 -0.85
CA GLN A 95 -8.23 -11.80 0.15
C GLN A 95 -6.77 -11.43 0.37
N PHE A 96 -5.93 -12.45 0.59
CA PHE A 96 -4.50 -12.24 0.74
C PHE A 96 -3.88 -11.62 -0.51
N LYS A 97 -4.25 -12.11 -1.70
CA LYS A 97 -3.69 -11.64 -2.96
C LYS A 97 -4.11 -10.21 -3.30
N LEU A 98 -5.35 -9.83 -3.03
CA LEU A 98 -5.82 -8.46 -3.23
C LEU A 98 -5.15 -7.50 -2.24
N ALA A 99 -4.94 -7.93 -0.99
CA ALA A 99 -4.15 -7.15 -0.03
C ALA A 99 -2.72 -6.93 -0.51
N GLU A 100 -2.05 -7.98 -1.02
CA GLU A 100 -0.70 -7.92 -1.57
C GLU A 100 -0.60 -6.99 -2.78
N LEU A 101 -1.52 -7.11 -3.74
CA LEU A 101 -1.57 -6.23 -4.92
C LEU A 101 -1.77 -4.78 -4.50
N ASN A 102 -2.73 -4.51 -3.61
CA ASN A 102 -2.98 -3.15 -3.14
C ASN A 102 -1.74 -2.56 -2.45
N VAL A 103 -1.10 -3.31 -1.56
CA VAL A 103 0.11 -2.81 -0.88
C VAL A 103 1.23 -2.54 -1.88
N ASN A 104 1.45 -3.42 -2.87
CA ASN A 104 2.45 -3.18 -3.91
C ASN A 104 2.17 -1.88 -4.69
N GLU A 105 0.92 -1.65 -5.06
CA GLU A 105 0.50 -0.44 -5.76
C GLU A 105 0.72 0.81 -4.90
N GLN A 106 0.33 0.77 -3.62
CA GLN A 106 0.53 1.87 -2.68
C GLN A 106 2.01 2.14 -2.40
N VAL A 107 2.85 1.09 -2.27
CA VAL A 107 4.31 1.23 -2.14
C VAL A 107 4.88 1.95 -3.36
N ALA A 108 4.50 1.54 -4.58
CA ALA A 108 4.97 2.19 -5.81
C ALA A 108 4.55 3.67 -5.87
N ARG A 109 3.29 3.95 -5.51
CA ARG A 109 2.73 5.31 -5.41
C ARG A 109 3.51 6.18 -4.41
N VAL A 110 3.78 5.67 -3.20
CA VAL A 110 4.56 6.39 -2.17
C VAL A 110 6.00 6.63 -2.62
N ILE A 111 6.66 5.64 -3.23
CA ILE A 111 8.03 5.82 -3.76
C ILE A 111 8.05 6.92 -4.82
N SER A 112 7.08 6.92 -5.74
CA SER A 112 6.97 7.96 -6.77
C SER A 112 6.72 9.33 -6.15
N TYR A 113 5.82 9.42 -5.17
CA TYR A 113 5.54 10.64 -4.43
C TYR A 113 6.81 11.19 -3.76
N LEU A 114 7.50 10.37 -2.98
CA LEU A 114 8.71 10.78 -2.27
C LEU A 114 9.82 11.22 -3.23
N GLY A 115 9.98 10.53 -4.36
CA GLY A 115 10.93 10.91 -5.39
C GLY A 115 10.63 12.29 -6.00
N PHE A 116 9.34 12.63 -6.13
CA PHE A 116 8.90 13.95 -6.61
C PHE A 116 9.07 15.05 -5.55
N THR A 117 8.70 14.79 -4.29
CA THR A 117 8.68 15.83 -3.24
C THR A 117 10.00 16.02 -2.49
N HIS A 118 10.79 14.95 -2.31
CA HIS A 118 12.03 14.98 -1.52
C HIS A 118 13.30 14.78 -2.35
N GLY A 119 13.19 14.53 -3.65
CA GLY A 119 14.32 14.42 -4.57
C GLY A 119 15.41 13.46 -4.05
N SER A 120 16.61 13.96 -3.79
CA SER A 120 17.74 13.16 -3.32
C SER A 120 17.54 12.57 -1.92
N GLN A 121 16.80 13.25 -1.03
CA GLN A 121 16.51 12.73 0.31
C GLN A 121 15.63 11.47 0.26
N ALA A 122 14.84 11.29 -0.80
CA ALA A 122 14.01 10.10 -0.97
C ALA A 122 14.82 8.79 -0.97
N THR A 123 16.07 8.84 -1.42
CA THR A 123 16.97 7.66 -1.43
C THR A 123 17.35 7.17 -0.03
N SER A 124 17.18 8.01 0.99
CA SER A 124 17.43 7.67 2.40
C SER A 124 16.19 7.13 3.13
N ILE A 125 15.03 7.12 2.47
CA ILE A 125 13.76 6.65 3.03
C ILE A 125 13.46 5.27 2.46
N GLU A 126 13.36 4.28 3.33
CA GLU A 126 13.01 2.92 2.98
C GLU A 126 11.48 2.76 2.99
N VAL A 127 10.90 2.34 1.86
CA VAL A 127 9.46 2.05 1.76
C VAL A 127 9.26 0.54 1.62
N LYS A 128 8.49 -0.04 2.54
CA LYS A 128 8.21 -1.48 2.64
C LYS A 128 6.72 -1.76 2.61
N GLY A 129 6.35 -2.88 2.00
CA GLY A 129 4.97 -3.37 1.97
C GLY A 129 4.77 -4.59 2.86
N LEU A 130 3.69 -4.61 3.64
CA LEU A 130 3.32 -5.71 4.51
C LEU A 130 1.86 -6.10 4.31
N VAL A 131 1.59 -7.41 4.28
CA VAL A 131 0.24 -7.94 4.43
C VAL A 131 0.12 -8.54 5.82
N ALA A 132 -0.81 -7.99 6.60
CA ALA A 132 -1.17 -8.50 7.91
C ALA A 132 -2.35 -9.48 7.79
N ASN A 133 -2.40 -10.46 8.69
CA ASN A 133 -3.65 -11.12 9.02
C ASN A 133 -3.85 -11.00 10.53
N LYS A 134 -4.76 -10.11 10.94
CA LYS A 134 -5.00 -9.84 12.36
C LYS A 134 -5.46 -11.09 13.11
N LYS A 135 -6.32 -11.92 12.51
CA LYS A 135 -6.90 -13.10 13.17
C LYS A 135 -5.86 -14.18 13.43
N ALA A 136 -4.99 -14.44 12.45
CA ALA A 136 -3.89 -15.39 12.53
C ALA A 136 -2.65 -14.81 13.24
N ARG A 137 -2.65 -13.50 13.55
CA ARG A 137 -1.51 -12.75 14.14
C ARG A 137 -0.22 -12.84 13.31
N THR A 138 -0.36 -12.97 11.99
CA THR A 138 0.75 -13.05 11.06
C THR A 138 0.97 -11.73 10.33
N LEU A 139 2.20 -11.52 9.90
CA LEU A 139 2.65 -10.38 9.14
C LEU A 139 3.64 -10.90 8.11
N LYS A 140 3.38 -10.64 6.83
CA LYS A 140 4.24 -11.05 5.72
C LYS A 140 4.74 -9.81 5.02
N GLU A 141 6.06 -9.66 4.92
CA GLU A 141 6.66 -8.67 4.03
C GLU A 141 6.53 -9.12 2.58
N ILE A 142 6.10 -8.22 1.71
CA ILE A 142 5.95 -8.52 0.29
C ILE A 142 7.29 -8.30 -0.39
N GLU A 143 7.73 -9.31 -1.15
CA GLU A 143 8.90 -9.14 -2.00
C GLU A 143 8.56 -8.16 -3.11
N LYS A 144 9.48 -7.23 -3.42
CA LYS A 144 9.33 -6.36 -4.59
C LYS A 144 9.16 -7.24 -5.82
N ASP A 145 8.01 -7.16 -6.48
CA ASP A 145 7.73 -7.93 -7.68
C ASP A 145 8.77 -7.53 -8.74
N LYS A 146 9.70 -8.43 -9.06
CA LYS A 146 10.75 -8.22 -10.07
C LYS A 146 10.16 -8.02 -11.47
N SER A 147 8.87 -8.31 -11.64
CA SER A 147 8.12 -8.26 -12.89
C SER A 147 7.64 -6.85 -13.24
N ALA A 148 7.62 -5.90 -12.31
CA ALA A 148 7.21 -4.51 -12.56
C ALA A 148 8.27 -3.65 -13.30
N ARG A 149 9.29 -4.28 -13.90
CA ARG A 149 10.27 -3.59 -14.75
C ARG A 149 9.75 -3.19 -16.14
N SER A 150 8.52 -3.55 -16.52
CA SER A 150 8.00 -3.29 -17.87
C SER A 150 7.10 -2.06 -18.03
N ALA A 151 6.87 -1.24 -16.99
CA ALA A 151 5.95 -0.09 -17.12
C ALA A 151 6.47 1.28 -16.62
N LEU A 152 7.70 1.36 -16.10
CA LEU A 152 8.32 2.66 -15.79
C LEU A 152 9.42 2.97 -16.81
N ASN A 153 9.01 3.18 -18.06
CA ASN A 153 9.77 4.02 -18.98
C ASN A 153 9.67 5.47 -18.47
N PHE A 154 10.44 5.81 -17.45
CA PHE A 154 10.82 7.19 -17.23
C PHE A 154 11.77 7.57 -18.36
N THR A 155 11.21 8.09 -19.45
CA THR A 155 11.94 8.84 -20.46
C THR A 155 12.49 10.08 -19.76
N CYS A 156 13.72 9.97 -19.27
CA CYS A 156 14.50 11.09 -18.76
C CYS A 156 14.80 12.01 -19.95
N PHE A 157 14.01 13.06 -20.14
CA PHE A 157 14.40 14.19 -20.98
C PHE A 157 15.36 15.06 -20.19
N SER A 158 16.66 14.92 -20.45
CA SER A 158 17.65 15.93 -20.09
C SER A 158 17.62 17.01 -21.17
N LEU A 159 16.95 18.13 -20.88
CA LEU A 159 17.22 19.39 -21.58
C LEU A 159 18.50 19.96 -20.96
N LYS A 160 19.61 19.87 -21.69
CA LYS A 160 20.78 20.71 -21.43
C LYS A 160 20.44 22.13 -21.87
N VAL A 161 20.79 23.08 -21.00
CA VAL A 161 20.79 24.53 -21.23
C VAL A 161 21.59 24.87 -22.48
#